data_AF-C5L825-F1
#
_entry.id   AF-C5L825-F1
#
_cell.length_a   1.000
_cell.length_b   1.000
_cell.length_c   1.000
_cell.angle_alpha   90.00
_cell.angle_beta   90.00
_cell.angle_gamma   90.00
#
_symmetry.space_group_name_H-M   'P 1'
#
loop_
_entity.id
_entity.type
_entity.pdbx_description
1 polymer ?
#
loop_
_entity_poly.entity_id
_entity_poly.type
_entity_poly.pdbx_seq_one_letter_code
_entity_poly.pdbx_strand_id
1 'polypeptide(L)'
;MVNGIAPREAVERLKRFKEEFEVRSRKQEIYYLGEDLFGLPHQQYPKLEKTKQELGYLAQLYDLYVLVLETIKEWKDYLWTEVPQHIEDMRSQIEVFSNRCKKMPKQLREWPAYHELKKEIEDFSEALPLLVELAKPSIMPRHWQQVQELTGKELPVDSEMFMLQSLIDANLQEHIDEVTDICDSADKQLIIEKRLADITKQWSEEAFLFGSWKSRDYDCVLSGGRVAEIQEMLEEPDAADTMNAMRHSLP
;
A
#
# COMPACT_ATOMS: atom_id res chain seq x y z
N MET A 1 -34.62 -6.89 1.30
CA MET A 1 -34.39 -5.53 1.83
C MET A 1 -34.83 -4.52 0.77
N VAL A 2 -35.12 -3.27 1.15
CA VAL A 2 -35.32 -2.18 0.18
C VAL A 2 -33.97 -1.88 -0.47
N ASN A 3 -33.88 -1.90 -1.78
CA ASN A 3 -32.65 -1.61 -2.53
C ASN A 3 -32.22 -0.16 -2.28
N GLY A 4 -30.93 0.08 -2.05
CA GLY A 4 -30.33 1.43 -1.99
C GLY A 4 -30.16 2.06 -0.60
N ILE A 5 -30.15 1.29 0.49
CA ILE A 5 -29.86 1.82 1.83
C ILE A 5 -28.35 1.99 2.00
N ALA A 6 -27.90 3.16 2.47
CA ALA A 6 -26.50 3.42 2.74
C ALA A 6 -25.98 2.46 3.84
N PRO A 7 -24.74 1.95 3.76
CA PRO A 7 -24.20 0.98 4.71
C PRO A 7 -24.30 1.41 6.17
N ARG A 8 -24.08 2.69 6.48
CA ARG A 8 -24.24 3.25 7.83
C ARG A 8 -25.68 3.17 8.34
N GLU A 9 -26.66 3.45 7.49
CA GLU A 9 -28.07 3.35 7.84
C GLU A 9 -28.48 1.88 8.03
N ALA A 10 -27.90 0.96 7.25
CA ALA A 10 -28.11 -0.47 7.41
C ALA A 10 -27.56 -1.00 8.75
N VAL A 11 -26.39 -0.52 9.18
CA VAL A 11 -25.80 -0.84 10.50
C VAL A 11 -26.70 -0.34 11.64
N GLU A 12 -27.22 0.88 11.54
CA GLU A 12 -28.07 1.45 12.59
C GLU A 12 -29.43 0.75 12.68
N ARG A 13 -30.04 0.42 11.53
CA ARG A 13 -31.23 -0.42 11.49
C ARG A 13 -30.97 -1.81 12.06
N LEU A 14 -29.83 -2.41 11.73
CA LEU A 14 -29.44 -3.71 12.25
C LEU A 14 -29.29 -3.68 13.78
N LYS A 15 -28.68 -2.63 14.32
CA LYS A 15 -28.56 -2.43 15.78
C LYS A 15 -29.93 -2.39 16.45
N ARG A 16 -30.87 -1.61 15.90
CA ARG A 16 -32.24 -1.56 16.41
C ARG A 16 -32.93 -2.93 16.35
N PHE A 17 -32.79 -3.67 15.24
CA PHE A 17 -33.39 -5.00 15.13
C PHE A 17 -32.74 -6.02 16.07
N LYS A 18 -31.43 -5.93 16.35
CA LYS A 18 -30.76 -6.73 17.38
C LYS A 18 -31.37 -6.44 18.76
N GLU A 19 -31.54 -5.17 19.14
CA GLU A 19 -32.16 -4.79 20.43
C GLU A 19 -33.61 -5.28 20.54
N GLU A 20 -34.41 -5.12 19.49
CA GLU A 20 -35.79 -5.61 19.44
C GLU A 20 -35.90 -7.14 19.49
N PHE A 21 -34.92 -7.85 18.93
CA PHE A 21 -34.79 -9.31 19.01
C PHE A 21 -34.43 -9.76 20.42
N GLU A 22 -33.44 -9.12 21.07
CA GLU A 22 -33.02 -9.43 22.45
C GLU A 22 -34.18 -9.35 23.44
N VAL A 23 -35.03 -8.33 23.32
CA VAL A 23 -36.24 -8.20 24.16
C VAL A 23 -37.18 -9.41 23.98
N ARG A 24 -37.33 -9.90 22.74
CA ARG A 24 -38.19 -11.06 22.44
C ARG A 24 -37.54 -12.38 22.85
N SER A 25 -36.23 -12.51 22.70
CA SER A 25 -35.45 -13.67 23.14
C SER A 25 -35.54 -13.83 24.66
N ARG A 26 -35.37 -12.74 25.43
CA ARG A 26 -35.55 -12.78 26.88
C ARG A 26 -36.96 -13.18 27.30
N LYS A 27 -37.99 -12.73 26.58
CA LYS A 27 -39.38 -13.16 26.85
C LYS A 27 -39.55 -14.65 26.59
N GLN A 28 -38.96 -15.19 25.52
CA GLN A 28 -38.98 -16.63 25.25
C GLN A 28 -38.32 -17.42 26.38
N GLU A 29 -37.17 -16.99 26.88
CA GLU A 29 -36.48 -17.63 28.02
C GLU A 29 -37.35 -17.63 29.28
N ILE A 30 -38.02 -16.51 29.60
CA ILE A 30 -38.95 -16.43 30.73
C ILE A 30 -40.14 -17.38 30.55
N TYR A 31 -40.68 -17.51 29.33
CA TYR A 31 -41.76 -18.47 29.06
C TYR A 31 -41.31 -19.91 29.21
N TYR A 32 -40.11 -20.26 28.73
CA TYR A 32 -39.54 -21.61 28.93
C TYR A 32 -39.32 -21.93 30.40
N LEU A 33 -38.80 -20.99 31.20
CA LEU A 33 -38.69 -21.17 32.65
C LEU A 33 -40.06 -21.42 33.31
N GLY A 34 -41.12 -20.76 32.82
CA GLY A 34 -42.48 -21.01 33.26
C GLY A 34 -42.99 -22.39 32.83
N GLU A 35 -42.76 -22.77 31.57
CA GLU A 35 -43.14 -24.07 31.01
C GLU A 35 -42.47 -25.21 31.79
N ASP A 36 -41.17 -25.10 32.11
CA ASP A 36 -40.43 -26.04 32.96
C ASP A 36 -41.03 -26.13 34.38
N LEU A 37 -41.35 -24.99 35.00
CA LEU A 37 -41.94 -24.93 36.34
C LEU A 37 -43.30 -25.64 36.41
N PHE A 38 -44.10 -25.52 35.35
CA PHE A 38 -45.42 -26.14 35.26
C PHE A 38 -45.42 -27.52 34.58
N GLY A 39 -44.26 -28.03 34.15
CA GLY A 39 -44.13 -29.31 33.46
C GLY A 39 -44.79 -29.34 32.08
N LEU A 40 -44.92 -28.18 31.42
CA LEU A 40 -45.47 -28.04 30.08
C LEU A 40 -44.38 -28.29 29.02
N PRO A 41 -44.73 -28.86 27.85
CA PRO A 41 -43.77 -29.02 26.77
C PRO A 41 -43.38 -27.67 26.16
N HIS A 42 -42.10 -27.48 25.86
CA HIS A 42 -41.60 -26.24 25.28
C HIS A 42 -42.24 -25.89 23.94
N GLN A 43 -42.82 -24.70 23.85
CA GLN A 43 -43.40 -24.23 22.60
C GLN A 43 -42.32 -23.73 21.63
N GLN A 44 -42.26 -24.30 20.42
CA GLN A 44 -41.28 -23.88 19.44
C GLN A 44 -41.69 -22.59 18.72
N TYR A 45 -40.71 -21.70 18.51
CA TYR A 45 -40.87 -20.44 17.75
C TYR A 45 -39.96 -20.42 16.52
N PRO A 46 -40.30 -21.15 15.43
CA PRO A 46 -39.41 -21.27 14.26
C PRO A 46 -39.08 -19.95 13.57
N LYS A 47 -40.00 -18.97 13.61
CA LYS A 47 -39.77 -17.64 13.04
C LYS A 47 -38.71 -16.87 13.82
N LEU A 48 -38.71 -16.98 15.16
CA LEU A 48 -37.75 -16.28 16.01
C LEU A 48 -36.34 -16.87 15.81
N GLU A 49 -36.23 -18.19 15.70
CA GLU A 49 -34.94 -18.84 15.41
C GLU A 49 -34.40 -18.48 14.02
N LYS A 50 -35.26 -18.38 13.00
CA LYS A 50 -34.87 -17.87 11.68
C LYS A 50 -34.36 -16.43 11.76
N THR A 51 -35.08 -15.55 12.44
CA THR A 51 -34.67 -14.16 12.62
C THR A 51 -33.33 -14.06 13.37
N LYS A 52 -33.09 -14.93 14.36
CA LYS A 52 -31.79 -15.02 15.06
C LYS A 52 -30.64 -15.35 14.09
N GLN A 53 -30.83 -16.33 13.22
CA GLN A 53 -29.83 -16.73 12.23
C GLN A 53 -29.58 -15.60 11.20
N GLU A 54 -30.65 -15.01 10.67
CA GLU A 54 -30.57 -13.90 9.71
C GLU A 54 -29.87 -12.67 10.30
N LEU A 55 -30.19 -12.31 11.56
CA LEU A 55 -29.53 -11.23 12.28
C LEU A 55 -28.05 -11.54 12.54
N GLY A 56 -27.72 -12.80 12.83
CA GLY A 56 -26.33 -13.24 12.99
C GLY A 56 -25.52 -13.11 11.70
N TYR A 57 -26.10 -13.47 10.55
CA TYR A 57 -25.44 -13.30 9.25
C TYR A 57 -25.27 -11.82 8.88
N LEU A 58 -26.31 -11.03 9.08
CA LEU A 58 -26.27 -9.58 8.88
C LEU A 58 -25.21 -8.90 9.75
N ALA A 59 -25.12 -9.29 11.02
CA ALA A 59 -24.10 -8.81 11.95
C ALA A 59 -22.71 -9.05 11.39
N GLN A 60 -22.40 -10.29 11.01
CA GLN A 60 -21.07 -10.62 10.50
C GLN A 60 -20.69 -9.76 9.29
N LEU A 61 -21.60 -9.54 8.34
CA LEU A 61 -21.34 -8.73 7.15
C LEU A 61 -21.12 -7.25 7.49
N TYR A 62 -22.07 -6.63 8.19
CA TYR A 62 -22.02 -5.20 8.45
C TYR A 62 -20.99 -4.81 9.52
N ASP A 63 -20.74 -5.67 10.51
CA ASP A 63 -19.69 -5.44 11.50
C ASP A 63 -18.30 -5.51 10.82
N LEU A 64 -18.09 -6.43 9.87
CA LEU A 64 -16.87 -6.46 9.05
C LEU A 64 -16.79 -5.25 8.11
N TYR A 65 -17.90 -4.85 7.50
CA TYR A 65 -17.95 -3.71 6.58
C TYR A 65 -17.53 -2.41 7.27
N VAL A 66 -18.07 -2.15 8.47
CA VAL A 66 -17.70 -0.98 9.27
C VAL A 66 -16.24 -1.04 9.67
N LEU A 67 -15.77 -2.20 10.14
CA LEU A 67 -14.38 -2.38 10.54
C LEU A 67 -13.40 -2.08 9.39
N VAL A 68 -13.69 -2.58 8.18
CA VAL A 68 -12.87 -2.33 6.99
C VAL A 68 -12.87 -0.86 6.61
N LEU A 69 -14.04 -0.20 6.58
CA LEU A 69 -14.11 1.21 6.24
C LEU A 69 -13.41 2.11 7.26
N GLU A 70 -13.52 1.81 8.55
CA GLU A 70 -12.87 2.58 9.62
C GLU A 70 -11.35 2.41 9.54
N THR A 71 -10.85 1.17 9.42
CA THR A 71 -9.40 0.92 9.26
C THR A 71 -8.82 1.51 7.99
N ILE A 72 -9.50 1.37 6.85
CA ILE A 72 -9.09 2.02 5.59
C ILE A 72 -9.05 3.54 5.75
N LYS A 73 -10.03 4.13 6.43
CA LYS A 73 -10.06 5.57 6.68
C LYS A 73 -8.87 6.01 7.54
N GLU A 74 -8.56 5.27 8.60
CA GLU A 74 -7.38 5.54 9.43
C GLU A 74 -6.09 5.48 8.60
N TRP A 75 -5.95 4.49 7.70
CA TRP A 75 -4.79 4.39 6.82
C TRP A 75 -4.70 5.55 5.83
N LYS A 76 -5.83 6.00 5.29
CA LYS A 76 -5.91 7.15 4.38
C LYS A 76 -5.40 8.44 5.02
N ASP A 77 -5.61 8.60 6.33
CA ASP A 77 -5.19 9.76 7.11
C ASP A 77 -3.69 9.74 7.46
N TYR A 78 -2.95 8.65 7.18
CA TYR A 78 -1.51 8.59 7.42
C TYR A 78 -0.71 9.48 6.47
N LEU A 79 0.32 10.13 7.01
CA LEU A 79 1.33 10.83 6.23
C LEU A 79 2.15 9.83 5.43
N TRP A 80 2.45 10.16 4.18
CA TRP A 80 3.20 9.29 3.28
C TRP A 80 4.57 8.89 3.84
N THR A 81 5.22 9.77 4.61
CA THR A 81 6.48 9.48 5.28
C THR A 81 6.39 8.37 6.33
N GLU A 82 5.21 8.15 6.90
CA GLU A 82 4.94 7.14 7.93
C GLU A 82 4.44 5.82 7.32
N VAL A 83 3.81 5.88 6.15
CA VAL A 83 3.25 4.72 5.43
C VAL A 83 4.25 3.56 5.32
N PRO A 84 5.53 3.73 4.93
CA PRO A 84 6.46 2.62 4.77
C PRO A 84 6.62 1.75 6.02
N GLN A 85 6.42 2.30 7.22
CA GLN A 85 6.52 1.57 8.48
C GLN A 85 5.27 0.72 8.75
N HIS A 86 4.13 1.10 8.18
CA HIS A 86 2.83 0.47 8.40
C HIS A 86 2.42 -0.48 7.25
N ILE A 87 3.14 -0.50 6.13
CA ILE A 87 2.81 -1.33 4.95
C ILE A 87 2.63 -2.81 5.30
N GLU A 88 3.52 -3.40 6.09
CA GLU A 88 3.41 -4.83 6.46
C GLU A 88 2.20 -5.11 7.35
N ASP A 89 1.89 -4.19 8.28
CA ASP A 89 0.70 -4.29 9.12
C ASP A 89 -0.57 -4.17 8.27
N MET A 90 -0.62 -3.21 7.33
CA MET A 90 -1.73 -3.05 6.38
C MET A 90 -1.92 -4.32 5.55
N ARG A 91 -0.83 -4.90 5.02
CA ARG A 91 -0.87 -6.14 4.25
C ARG A 91 -1.45 -7.29 5.04
N SER A 92 -1.00 -7.47 6.29
CA SER A 92 -1.52 -8.50 7.18
C SER A 92 -3.01 -8.30 7.47
N GLN A 93 -3.43 -7.06 7.78
CA GLN A 93 -4.82 -6.74 8.07
C GLN A 93 -5.75 -6.96 6.86
N ILE A 94 -5.33 -6.56 5.66
CA ILE A 94 -6.08 -6.82 4.42
C ILE A 94 -6.24 -8.31 4.18
N GLU A 95 -5.21 -9.11 4.41
CA GLU A 95 -5.29 -10.56 4.29
C GLU A 95 -6.30 -11.15 5.30
N VAL A 96 -6.32 -10.65 6.54
CA VAL A 96 -7.32 -11.02 7.55
C VAL A 96 -8.74 -10.66 7.09
N PHE A 97 -8.95 -9.46 6.53
CA PHE A 97 -10.24 -9.03 5.99
C PHE A 97 -10.68 -9.87 4.80
N SER A 98 -9.78 -10.14 3.86
CA SER A 98 -10.03 -11.01 2.70
C SER A 98 -10.43 -12.42 3.14
N ASN A 99 -9.73 -12.99 4.12
CA ASN A 99 -10.05 -14.30 4.67
C ASN A 99 -11.39 -14.35 5.42
N ARG A 100 -11.73 -13.31 6.19
CA ARG A 100 -13.06 -13.19 6.81
C ARG A 100 -14.16 -13.07 5.74
N CYS A 101 -13.95 -12.24 4.73
CA CYS A 101 -14.87 -12.05 3.60
C CYS A 101 -15.09 -13.37 2.84
N LYS A 102 -14.03 -14.16 2.60
CA LYS A 102 -14.10 -15.49 1.95
C LYS A 102 -14.80 -16.56 2.80
N LYS A 103 -14.75 -16.45 4.14
CA LYS A 103 -15.43 -17.39 5.05
C LYS A 103 -16.93 -17.13 5.21
N MET A 104 -17.44 -16.02 4.65
CA MET A 104 -18.87 -15.70 4.71
C MET A 104 -19.75 -16.76 4.01
N PRO A 105 -20.92 -17.10 4.59
CA PRO A 105 -21.91 -17.98 3.97
C PRO A 105 -22.36 -17.51 2.58
N LYS A 106 -22.72 -18.45 1.71
CA LYS A 106 -23.16 -18.16 0.32
C LYS A 106 -24.33 -17.19 0.27
N GLN A 107 -25.28 -17.28 1.21
CA GLN A 107 -26.43 -16.38 1.24
C GLN A 107 -26.04 -14.91 1.38
N LEU A 108 -24.91 -14.59 2.04
CA LEU A 108 -24.42 -13.22 2.17
C LEU A 108 -23.64 -12.76 0.93
N ARG A 109 -23.13 -13.68 0.11
CA ARG A 109 -22.30 -13.33 -1.05
C ARG A 109 -23.09 -12.74 -2.21
N GLU A 110 -24.39 -13.01 -2.26
CA GLU A 110 -25.30 -12.45 -3.27
C GLU A 110 -25.67 -10.99 -2.97
N TRP A 111 -25.19 -10.44 -1.85
CA TRP A 111 -25.61 -9.14 -1.37
C TRP A 111 -24.74 -8.03 -1.97
N PRO A 112 -25.34 -6.90 -2.39
CA PRO A 112 -24.58 -5.76 -2.93
C PRO A 112 -23.48 -5.29 -1.96
N ALA A 113 -23.79 -5.19 -0.67
CA ALA A 113 -22.83 -4.79 0.36
C ALA A 113 -21.63 -5.75 0.47
N TYR A 114 -21.81 -7.04 0.18
CA TYR A 114 -20.70 -7.99 0.13
C TYR A 114 -19.80 -7.73 -1.08
N HIS A 115 -20.38 -7.46 -2.25
CA HIS A 115 -19.63 -7.15 -3.45
C HIS A 115 -18.85 -5.85 -3.32
N GLU A 116 -19.47 -4.80 -2.75
CA GLU A 116 -18.78 -3.54 -2.43
C GLU A 116 -17.62 -3.76 -1.47
N LEU A 117 -17.84 -4.47 -0.37
CA LEU A 117 -16.79 -4.78 0.60
C LEU A 117 -15.65 -5.58 -0.02
N LYS A 118 -15.98 -6.59 -0.83
CA LYS A 118 -14.99 -7.42 -1.51
C LYS A 118 -14.17 -6.56 -2.47
N LYS A 119 -14.82 -5.68 -3.23
CA LYS A 119 -14.16 -4.77 -4.15
C LYS A 119 -13.20 -3.83 -3.40
N GLU A 120 -13.65 -3.16 -2.34
CA GLU A 120 -12.79 -2.28 -1.52
C GLU A 120 -11.55 -3.02 -0.98
N ILE A 121 -11.70 -4.27 -0.54
CA ILE A 121 -10.57 -5.11 -0.08
C ILE A 121 -9.62 -5.46 -1.24
N GLU A 122 -10.16 -5.78 -2.42
CA GLU A 122 -9.39 -6.13 -3.62
C GLU A 122 -8.64 -4.91 -4.17
N ASP A 123 -9.32 -3.79 -4.37
CA ASP A 123 -8.77 -2.51 -4.82
C ASP A 123 -7.58 -2.08 -3.93
N PHE A 124 -7.73 -2.16 -2.59
CA PHE A 124 -6.62 -1.87 -1.69
C PHE A 124 -5.50 -2.92 -1.70
N SER A 125 -5.85 -4.20 -1.85
CA SER A 125 -4.86 -5.29 -1.94
C SER A 125 -3.99 -5.16 -3.19
N GLU A 126 -4.56 -4.65 -4.29
CA GLU A 126 -3.85 -4.40 -5.55
C GLU A 126 -3.01 -3.12 -5.48
N ALA A 127 -3.46 -2.11 -4.73
CA ALA A 127 -2.68 -0.90 -4.50
C ALA A 127 -1.46 -1.13 -3.60
N LEU A 128 -1.53 -2.02 -2.59
CA LEU A 128 -0.46 -2.20 -1.61
C LEU A 128 0.93 -2.48 -2.22
N PRO A 129 1.11 -3.42 -3.18
CA PRO A 129 2.39 -3.62 -3.85
C PRO A 129 2.95 -2.35 -4.50
N LEU A 130 2.10 -1.54 -5.15
CA LEU A 130 2.51 -0.28 -5.77
C LEU A 130 2.98 0.73 -4.72
N LEU A 131 2.32 0.78 -3.56
CA LEU A 131 2.74 1.66 -2.46
C LEU A 131 4.12 1.26 -1.91
N VAL A 132 4.44 -0.05 -1.88
CA VAL A 132 5.76 -0.54 -1.47
C VAL A 132 6.83 -0.08 -2.45
N GLU A 133 6.57 -0.20 -3.74
CA GLU A 133 7.47 0.21 -4.82
C GLU A 133 7.70 1.73 -4.82
N LEU A 134 6.62 2.50 -4.69
CA LEU A 134 6.67 3.97 -4.62
C LEU A 134 7.32 4.49 -3.33
N ALA A 135 7.35 3.69 -2.27
CA ALA A 135 8.00 4.03 -0.99
C ALA A 135 9.52 3.85 -1.03
N LYS A 136 10.08 3.26 -2.10
CA LYS A 136 11.52 3.05 -2.21
C LYS A 136 12.27 4.39 -2.29
N PRO A 137 13.49 4.48 -1.72
CA PRO A 137 14.32 5.69 -1.79
C PRO A 137 14.86 5.97 -3.21
N SER A 138 14.67 5.07 -4.17
CA SER A 138 14.97 5.28 -5.59
C SER A 138 14.00 6.26 -6.25
N ILE A 139 12.81 6.41 -5.68
CA ILE A 139 11.78 7.32 -6.20
C ILE A 139 12.15 8.76 -5.81
N MET A 140 12.15 9.62 -6.82
CA MET A 140 12.61 11.00 -6.76
C MET A 140 11.52 11.90 -7.34
N PRO A 141 11.54 13.22 -7.13
CA PRO A 141 10.48 14.13 -7.60
C PRO A 141 10.14 13.98 -9.10
N ARG A 142 11.13 13.68 -9.94
CA ARG A 142 10.94 13.38 -11.38
C ARG A 142 10.03 12.17 -11.66
N HIS A 143 10.16 11.10 -10.87
CA HIS A 143 9.35 9.88 -11.01
C HIS A 143 7.91 10.17 -10.61
N TRP A 144 7.74 10.98 -9.57
CA TRP A 144 6.42 11.45 -9.17
C TRP A 144 5.74 12.30 -10.24
N GLN A 145 6.48 13.16 -10.94
CA GLN A 145 5.94 13.90 -12.10
C GLN A 145 5.46 12.96 -13.20
N GLN A 146 6.21 11.90 -13.52
CA GLN A 146 5.79 10.89 -14.50
C GLN A 146 4.50 10.18 -14.04
N VAL A 147 4.39 9.84 -12.75
CA VAL A 147 3.17 9.26 -12.18
C VAL A 147 1.97 10.23 -12.26
N GLN A 148 2.20 11.53 -12.00
CA GLN A 148 1.17 12.56 -12.13
C GLN A 148 0.71 12.75 -13.59
N GLU A 149 1.65 12.72 -14.55
CA GLU A 149 1.33 12.81 -15.98
C GLU A 149 0.51 11.61 -16.46
N LEU A 150 0.84 10.40 -15.99
CA LEU A 150 0.08 9.19 -16.31
C LEU A 150 -1.33 9.20 -15.70
N THR A 151 -1.44 9.53 -14.41
CA THR A 151 -2.72 9.49 -13.68
C THR A 151 -3.59 10.72 -13.92
N GLY A 152 -3.01 11.80 -14.45
CA GLY A 152 -3.66 13.09 -14.63
C GLY A 152 -4.06 13.77 -13.31
N LYS A 153 -3.48 13.36 -12.17
CA LYS A 153 -3.77 13.93 -10.85
C LYS A 153 -2.55 14.61 -10.25
N GLU A 154 -2.77 15.76 -9.63
CA GLU A 154 -1.73 16.47 -8.91
C GLU A 154 -1.51 15.82 -7.53
N LEU A 155 -0.30 15.27 -7.34
CA LEU A 155 0.15 14.70 -6.07
C LEU A 155 1.03 15.72 -5.33
N PRO A 156 0.70 16.15 -4.10
CA PRO A 156 1.47 17.16 -3.38
C PRO A 156 2.72 16.55 -2.72
N VAL A 157 3.64 16.01 -3.54
CA VAL A 157 4.82 15.24 -3.12
C VAL A 157 5.79 16.08 -2.28
N ASP A 158 5.89 17.38 -2.58
CA ASP A 158 6.75 18.33 -1.85
C ASP A 158 6.10 18.87 -0.56
N SER A 159 4.84 18.50 -0.28
CA SER A 159 4.12 18.95 0.90
C SER A 159 4.38 18.02 2.08
N GLU A 160 4.67 18.59 3.24
CA GLU A 160 4.68 17.87 4.52
C GLU A 160 3.30 17.27 4.88
N MET A 161 2.24 17.70 4.19
CA MET A 161 0.89 17.16 4.34
C MET A 161 0.53 16.09 3.30
N PHE A 162 1.52 15.50 2.62
CA PHE A 162 1.26 14.43 1.67
C PHE A 162 0.71 13.19 2.39
N MET A 163 -0.57 12.89 2.16
CA MET A 163 -1.29 11.77 2.81
C MET A 163 -1.47 10.61 1.85
N LEU A 164 -1.56 9.40 2.39
CA LEU A 164 -1.86 8.18 1.63
C LEU A 164 -3.17 8.30 0.83
N GLN A 165 -4.16 9.03 1.37
CA GLN A 165 -5.40 9.31 0.66
C GLN A 165 -5.18 9.85 -0.76
N SER A 166 -4.20 10.74 -0.96
CA SER A 166 -3.96 11.35 -2.28
C SER A 166 -3.54 10.32 -3.32
N LEU A 167 -2.80 9.28 -2.92
CA LEU A 167 -2.36 8.19 -3.79
C LEU A 167 -3.48 7.19 -4.07
N ILE A 168 -4.30 6.89 -3.07
CA ILE A 168 -5.47 6.02 -3.27
C ILE A 168 -6.48 6.72 -4.19
N ASP A 169 -6.71 8.00 -3.97
CA ASP A 169 -7.58 8.81 -4.82
C ASP A 169 -7.01 8.89 -6.24
N ALA A 170 -5.69 8.79 -6.46
CA ALA A 170 -5.08 8.72 -7.79
C ALA A 170 -5.41 7.47 -8.60
N ASN A 171 -6.00 6.45 -7.97
CA ASN A 171 -6.40 5.19 -8.59
C ASN A 171 -5.29 4.52 -9.42
N LEU A 172 -4.11 4.40 -8.81
CA LEU A 172 -2.91 3.80 -9.42
C LEU A 172 -3.13 2.39 -10.00
N GLN A 173 -4.20 1.73 -9.57
CA GLN A 173 -4.67 0.42 -10.02
C GLN A 173 -5.00 0.39 -11.53
N GLU A 174 -5.39 1.52 -12.12
CA GLU A 174 -5.70 1.59 -13.56
C GLU A 174 -4.44 1.56 -14.44
N HIS A 175 -3.28 1.88 -13.87
CA HIS A 175 -1.99 2.01 -14.55
C HIS A 175 -0.89 1.20 -13.85
N ILE A 176 -1.22 -0.01 -13.40
CA ILE A 176 -0.29 -0.87 -12.63
C ILE A 176 1.01 -1.11 -13.40
N ASP A 177 0.90 -1.47 -14.68
CA ASP A 177 2.05 -1.83 -15.51
C ASP A 177 2.97 -0.62 -15.72
N GLU A 178 2.39 0.55 -16.05
CA GLU A 178 3.19 1.76 -16.30
C GLU A 178 3.84 2.31 -15.02
N VAL A 179 3.14 2.27 -13.89
CA VAL A 179 3.70 2.69 -12.59
C VAL A 179 4.82 1.74 -12.16
N THR A 180 4.67 0.44 -12.41
CA THR A 180 5.72 -0.55 -12.13
C THR A 180 6.96 -0.29 -12.98
N ASP A 181 6.79 -0.01 -14.28
CA ASP A 181 7.88 0.34 -15.18
C ASP A 181 8.64 1.61 -14.73
N ILE A 182 7.94 2.61 -14.20
CA ILE A 182 8.56 3.80 -13.60
C ILE A 182 9.39 3.43 -12.37
N CYS A 183 8.86 2.59 -11.47
CA CYS A 183 9.57 2.16 -10.27
C CYS A 183 10.83 1.35 -10.62
N ASP A 184 10.73 0.43 -11.59
CA ASP A 184 11.88 -0.33 -12.10
C ASP A 184 12.92 0.57 -12.78
N SER A 185 12.47 1.61 -13.49
CA SER A 185 13.35 2.63 -14.06
C SER A 185 14.07 3.40 -12.95
N ALA A 186 13.36 3.80 -11.90
CA ALA A 186 13.91 4.52 -10.76
C ALA A 186 14.99 3.70 -10.04
N ASP A 187 14.76 2.40 -9.82
CA ASP A 187 15.75 1.50 -9.21
C ASP A 187 17.03 1.43 -10.05
N LYS A 188 16.91 1.35 -11.38
CA LYS A 188 18.07 1.37 -12.29
C LYS A 188 18.78 2.72 -12.27
N GLN A 189 18.04 3.82 -12.24
CA GLN A 189 18.61 5.17 -12.15
C GLN A 189 19.40 5.36 -10.85
N LEU A 190 18.90 4.88 -9.71
CA LEU A 190 19.61 4.95 -8.45
C LEU A 190 20.96 4.19 -8.49
N ILE A 191 21.01 3.05 -9.19
CA ILE A 191 22.26 2.30 -9.39
C ILE A 191 23.25 3.11 -10.23
N ILE A 192 22.76 3.77 -11.29
CA ILE A 192 23.57 4.64 -12.16
C ILE A 192 24.09 5.84 -11.36
N GLU A 193 23.24 6.51 -10.58
CA GLU A 193 23.62 7.66 -9.75
C GLU A 193 24.69 7.29 -8.71
N LYS A 194 24.55 6.13 -8.05
CA LYS A 194 25.58 5.65 -7.11
C LYS A 194 26.91 5.39 -7.79
N ARG A 195 26.89 4.72 -8.96
CA ARG A 195 28.12 4.48 -9.74
C ARG A 195 28.76 5.79 -10.19
N LEU A 196 27.97 6.75 -10.66
CA LEU A 196 28.48 8.07 -11.04
C LEU A 196 29.07 8.82 -9.85
N ALA A 197 28.45 8.72 -8.67
CA ALA A 197 28.98 9.31 -7.45
C ALA A 197 30.32 8.67 -7.03
N ASP A 198 30.44 7.34 -7.14
CA ASP A 198 31.69 6.61 -6.86
C ASP A 198 32.80 7.00 -7.83
N ILE A 199 32.49 7.08 -9.13
CA ILE A 199 33.42 7.54 -10.17
C ILE A 199 33.86 8.98 -9.88
N THR A 200 32.91 9.88 -9.59
CA THR A 200 33.21 11.28 -9.27
C THR A 200 34.11 11.38 -8.05
N LYS A 201 33.85 10.57 -7.01
CA LYS A 201 34.68 10.52 -5.81
C LYS A 201 36.09 10.01 -6.12
N GLN A 202 36.21 8.90 -6.85
CA GLN A 202 37.50 8.36 -7.27
C GLN A 202 38.31 9.43 -8.02
N TRP A 203 37.74 10.08 -9.04
CA TRP A 203 38.41 11.13 -9.78
C TRP A 203 38.69 12.41 -8.99
N SER A 204 37.94 12.69 -7.92
CA SER A 204 38.20 13.83 -7.03
C SER A 204 39.39 13.61 -6.10
N GLU A 205 39.71 12.35 -5.77
CA GLU A 205 40.85 11.97 -4.94
C GLU A 205 42.13 11.78 -5.78
N GLU A 206 41.98 11.61 -7.09
CA GLU A 206 43.07 11.46 -8.03
C GLU A 206 43.87 12.77 -8.22
N ALA A 207 45.18 12.70 -8.01
CA ALA A 207 46.09 13.83 -8.16
C ALA A 207 47.34 13.45 -8.96
N PHE A 208 47.79 14.39 -9.79
CA PHE A 208 49.06 14.27 -10.48
C PHE A 208 50.22 14.45 -9.51
N LEU A 209 51.15 13.49 -9.50
CA LEU A 209 52.40 13.59 -8.77
C LEU A 209 53.47 14.20 -9.67
N PHE A 210 54.06 15.30 -9.21
CA PHE A 210 55.19 15.94 -9.85
C PHE A 210 56.49 15.54 -9.16
N GLY A 211 57.54 15.38 -9.94
CA GLY A 211 58.90 15.16 -9.47
C GLY A 211 59.88 16.12 -10.12
N SER A 212 61.11 16.09 -9.59
CA SER A 212 62.20 16.92 -10.07
C SER A 212 62.91 16.30 -11.28
N TRP A 213 63.35 17.15 -12.20
CA TRP A 213 64.11 16.73 -13.38
C TRP A 213 65.60 17.01 -13.20
N LYS A 214 66.40 15.95 -13.12
CA LYS A 214 67.86 16.02 -12.96
C LYS A 214 68.24 16.85 -11.71
N SER A 215 69.14 17.83 -11.83
CA SER A 215 69.66 18.64 -10.72
C SER A 215 68.90 19.97 -10.50
N ARG A 216 67.68 20.09 -11.02
CA ARG A 216 66.86 21.30 -10.87
C ARG A 216 65.96 21.16 -9.64
N ASP A 217 66.00 22.16 -8.78
CA ASP A 217 65.40 22.18 -7.44
C ASP A 217 63.90 22.54 -7.43
N TYR A 218 63.20 22.35 -8.56
CA TYR A 218 61.77 22.61 -8.69
C TYR A 218 61.08 21.47 -9.42
N ASP A 219 59.92 21.07 -8.91
CA ASP A 219 59.11 20.00 -9.49
C ASP A 219 58.55 20.45 -10.84
N CYS A 220 58.95 19.76 -11.91
CA CYS A 220 58.60 20.15 -13.28
C CYS A 220 58.32 18.97 -14.21
N VAL A 221 58.39 17.74 -13.72
CA VAL A 221 58.14 16.54 -14.53
C VAL A 221 57.09 15.69 -13.84
N LEU A 222 56.08 15.27 -14.60
CA LEU A 222 55.08 14.33 -14.12
C LEU A 222 55.73 12.97 -13.84
N SER A 223 55.37 12.36 -12.71
CA SER A 223 55.79 11.00 -12.39
C SER A 223 55.17 10.02 -13.39
N GLY A 224 56.00 9.46 -14.27
CA GLY A 224 55.53 8.57 -15.35
C GLY A 224 54.78 7.32 -14.85
N GLY A 225 55.11 6.82 -13.66
CA GLY A 225 54.37 5.72 -13.03
C GLY A 225 52.93 6.11 -12.68
N ARG A 226 52.75 7.31 -12.07
CA ARG A 226 51.42 7.81 -11.71
C ARG A 226 50.59 8.17 -12.95
N VAL A 227 51.23 8.68 -14.01
CA VAL A 227 50.55 8.98 -15.27
C VAL A 227 50.07 7.69 -15.95
N ALA A 228 50.86 6.61 -15.92
CA ALA A 228 50.44 5.32 -16.47
C ALA A 228 49.24 4.73 -15.71
N GLU A 229 49.23 4.82 -14.37
CA GLU A 229 48.09 4.40 -13.55
C GLU A 229 46.82 5.21 -13.87
N ILE A 230 46.94 6.54 -13.97
CA ILE A 230 45.80 7.41 -14.32
C ILE A 230 45.29 7.11 -15.74
N GLN A 231 46.20 6.81 -16.67
CA GLN A 231 45.83 6.45 -18.03
C GLN A 231 45.14 5.08 -18.10
N GLU A 232 45.60 4.09 -17.34
CA GLU A 232 44.94 2.78 -17.23
C GLU A 232 43.54 2.90 -16.62
N MET A 233 43.36 3.73 -15.59
CA MET A 233 42.03 4.03 -15.00
C MET A 233 41.09 4.77 -15.97
N LEU A 234 41.63 5.55 -16.90
CA LEU A 234 40.87 6.23 -17.94
C LEU A 234 40.53 5.32 -19.13
N GLU A 235 41.36 4.30 -19.40
CA GLU A 235 41.18 3.35 -20.50
C GLU A 235 40.30 2.14 -20.11
N GLU A 236 40.05 1.91 -18.81
CA GLU A 236 38.96 1.00 -18.39
C GLU A 236 37.65 1.45 -19.05
N PRO A 237 36.86 0.51 -19.61
CA PRO A 237 35.68 0.85 -20.39
C PRO A 237 34.79 1.77 -19.59
N ASP A 238 34.69 3.03 -20.04
CA ASP A 238 33.97 4.09 -19.36
C ASP A 238 32.59 3.56 -18.97
N ALA A 239 32.41 3.31 -17.67
CA ALA A 239 31.12 3.00 -17.12
C ALA A 239 30.11 4.08 -17.54
N ALA A 240 30.58 5.31 -17.77
CA ALA A 240 29.81 6.43 -18.30
C ALA A 240 29.23 6.16 -19.71
N ASP A 241 30.01 5.60 -20.65
CA ASP A 241 29.54 5.30 -22.01
C ASP A 241 28.55 4.12 -22.03
N THR A 242 28.80 3.09 -21.22
CA THR A 242 27.84 1.99 -21.05
C THR A 242 26.57 2.44 -20.32
N MET A 243 26.65 3.39 -19.38
CA MET A 243 25.49 3.98 -18.70
C MET A 243 24.70 4.90 -19.64
N ASN A 244 25.34 5.71 -20.48
CA ASN A 244 24.65 6.53 -21.50
C ASN A 244 23.88 5.70 -22.52
N ALA A 245 24.37 4.50 -22.85
CA ALA A 245 23.69 3.56 -23.74
C ALA A 245 22.46 2.87 -23.10
N MET A 246 22.26 2.97 -21.78
CA MET A 246 21.08 2.43 -21.12
C MET A 246 19.86 3.31 -21.38
N ARG A 247 18.72 2.68 -21.72
CA ARG A 247 17.46 3.35 -22.06
C ARG A 247 16.90 4.26 -20.93
N HIS A 248 17.42 4.14 -19.72
CA HIS A 248 17.02 4.87 -18.51
C HIS A 248 18.05 5.94 -18.08
N SER A 249 18.99 6.31 -18.96
CA SER A 249 20.10 7.24 -18.67
C SER A 249 19.69 8.71 -18.60
N LEU A 250 18.48 9.05 -19.02
CA LEU A 250 17.95 10.40 -18.87
C LEU A 250 17.55 10.63 -17.41
N PRO A 251 18.07 11.69 -16.76
CA PRO A 251 17.62 12.11 -15.43
C PRO A 251 16.23 12.73 -15.46
#